data_AF-A0A1C4TVU6-F1
#
_entry.id   AF-A0A1C4TVU6-F1
#
_cell.length_a   1.000
_cell.length_b   1.000
_cell.length_c   1.000
_cell.angle_alpha   90.00
_cell.angle_beta   90.00
_cell.angle_gamma   90.00
#
_symmetry.space_group_name_H-M   'P 1'
#
loop_
_entity.id
_entity.type
_entity.pdbx_description
1 polymer ?
#
loop_
_entity_poly.entity_id
_entity_poly.type
_entity_poly.pdbx_seq_one_letter_code
_entity_poly.pdbx_strand_id
1 'polypeptide(L)'
;MPATRTIIVTFPSGSDANWFTASEVIDHHLNTAGTPVRRFAVRHRRMIGWITRWFDTNLLDAVRRFGSVTRAAGGRISRLNLPATATIANNEATARWRIWRQHIATTTPIARTWEDFQAQHRADPKKISLDEARRRFEQQPRVLAMIAMSAHPTAAHIFDPYELDAYQAGEATYAALHWKTALVGEALITAEGQLLEPTSPSLADRLRYLQRATSYLHGMRPSQRLCAVAID
;
A
#
# COMPACT_ATOMS: atom_id res chain seq x y z
N MET A 1 0.87 17.03 -2.68
CA MET A 1 1.54 16.61 -1.44
C MET A 1 2.40 15.40 -1.78
N PRO A 2 3.63 15.27 -1.26
CA PRO A 2 4.33 14.00 -1.36
C PRO A 2 3.41 12.93 -0.74
N ALA A 3 3.14 11.87 -1.50
CA ALA A 3 2.29 10.80 -1.03
C ALA A 3 3.08 10.01 0.01
N THR A 4 2.61 9.98 1.26
CA THR A 4 3.21 9.18 2.32
C THR A 4 3.32 7.73 1.86
N ARG A 5 4.54 7.22 1.68
CA ARG A 5 4.79 5.84 1.21
C ARG A 5 4.89 4.91 2.38
N THR A 6 4.22 3.75 2.32
CA THR A 6 4.38 2.71 3.36
C THR A 6 5.43 1.68 2.95
N ILE A 7 6.45 1.50 3.78
CA ILE A 7 7.52 0.52 3.62
C ILE A 7 7.38 -0.56 4.69
N ILE A 8 7.56 -1.81 4.30
CA ILE A 8 7.60 -2.94 5.24
C ILE A 8 9.04 -3.33 5.54
N VAL A 9 9.44 -3.23 6.80
CA VAL A 9 10.74 -3.70 7.28
C VAL A 9 10.56 -5.07 7.92
N THR A 10 11.36 -6.05 7.50
CA THR A 10 11.32 -7.41 8.05
C THR A 10 12.58 -7.70 8.86
N PHE A 11 12.46 -8.59 9.83
CA PHE A 11 13.53 -8.86 10.79
C PHE A 11 13.75 -10.37 10.95
N PRO A 12 15.01 -10.80 11.19
CA PRO A 12 15.31 -12.20 11.48
C PRO A 12 14.64 -12.66 12.78
N SER A 13 14.58 -13.98 12.96
CA SER A 13 14.01 -14.53 14.20
C SER A 13 14.92 -14.23 15.39
N GLY A 14 14.33 -13.79 16.51
CA GLY A 14 15.06 -13.55 17.75
C GLY A 14 15.74 -12.19 17.85
N SER A 15 15.63 -11.33 16.83
CA SER A 15 16.08 -9.94 16.97
C SER A 15 15.16 -9.15 17.90
N ASP A 16 15.74 -8.16 18.59
CA ASP A 16 15.00 -7.14 19.36
C ASP A 16 14.36 -6.10 18.43
N ALA A 17 13.65 -6.58 17.40
CA ALA A 17 12.95 -5.73 16.47
C ALA A 17 11.91 -4.88 17.21
N ASN A 18 12.11 -3.58 17.17
CA ASN A 18 11.20 -2.55 17.66
C ASN A 18 11.06 -1.44 16.60
N TRP A 19 10.22 -0.43 16.89
CA TRP A 19 9.97 0.65 15.93
C TRP A 19 11.23 1.49 15.65
N PHE A 20 12.10 1.67 16.64
CA PHE A 20 13.32 2.46 16.53
C PHE A 20 14.30 1.78 15.57
N THR A 21 14.52 0.47 15.74
CA THR A 21 15.33 -0.32 14.80
C THR A 21 14.73 -0.32 13.39
N ALA A 22 13.40 -0.34 13.25
CA ALA A 22 12.76 -0.18 11.94
C ALA A 22 13.05 1.18 11.31
N SER A 23 13.03 2.25 12.11
CA SER A 23 13.37 3.60 11.65
C SER A 23 14.84 3.73 11.27
N GLU A 24 15.77 3.14 12.02
CA GLU A 24 17.20 3.13 11.69
C GLU A 24 17.47 2.42 10.36
N VAL A 25 16.80 1.28 10.12
CA VAL A 25 16.89 0.57 8.85
C VAL A 25 16.38 1.43 7.70
N ILE A 26 15.28 2.16 7.91
CA ILE A 26 14.73 3.07 6.90
C ILE A 26 15.68 4.24 6.63
N ASP A 27 16.22 4.86 7.66
CA ASP A 27 17.18 5.96 7.54
C ASP A 27 18.45 5.50 6.81
N HIS A 28 18.97 4.32 7.14
CA HIS A 28 20.13 3.75 6.46
C HIS A 28 19.91 3.51 4.95
N HIS A 29 18.71 3.05 4.56
CA HIS A 29 18.42 2.74 3.15
C HIS A 29 17.97 3.95 2.34
N LEU A 30 17.27 4.90 2.97
CA LEU A 30 16.51 5.94 2.26
C LEU A 30 16.84 7.36 2.72
N ASN A 31 17.73 7.53 3.72
CA ASN A 31 18.09 8.81 4.33
C ASN A 31 16.85 9.64 4.73
N THR A 32 15.84 8.98 5.30
CA THR A 32 14.59 9.62 5.73
C THR A 32 14.08 9.02 7.03
N ALA A 33 13.38 9.84 7.80
CA ALA A 33 12.74 9.40 9.04
C ALA A 33 11.43 8.65 8.73
N GLY A 34 11.16 7.60 9.49
CA GLY A 34 9.97 6.78 9.33
C GLY A 34 9.07 6.81 10.57
N THR A 35 7.75 6.80 10.38
CA THR A 35 6.77 6.67 11.46
C THR A 35 6.04 5.33 11.39
N PRO A 36 5.79 4.64 12.51
CA PRO A 36 5.09 3.35 12.47
C PRO A 36 3.63 3.53 12.01
N VAL A 37 3.15 2.63 11.13
CA VAL A 37 1.79 2.67 10.57
C VAL A 37 1.01 1.43 10.99
N ARG A 38 -0.07 1.63 11.75
CA ARG A 38 -0.96 0.55 12.24
C ARG A 38 -1.78 -0.12 11.13
N ARG A 39 -1.11 -0.95 10.34
CA ARG A 39 -1.64 -1.57 9.13
C ARG A 39 -2.21 -2.96 9.36
N PHE A 40 -1.58 -3.76 10.21
CA PHE A 40 -1.86 -5.19 10.27
C PHE A 40 -2.95 -5.51 11.29
N ALA A 41 -3.95 -6.28 10.87
CA ALA A 41 -4.89 -6.90 11.79
C ALA A 41 -4.15 -7.89 12.70
N VAL A 42 -4.55 -7.98 13.97
CA VAL A 42 -3.94 -8.88 14.95
C VAL A 42 -4.78 -10.15 15.11
N ARG A 43 -4.13 -11.31 15.26
CA ARG A 43 -4.84 -12.57 15.56
C ARG A 43 -5.33 -12.53 17.01
N HIS A 44 -6.64 -12.49 17.17
CA HIS A 44 -7.27 -12.73 18.45
C HIS A 44 -7.34 -14.25 18.69
N ARG A 45 -6.78 -14.72 19.81
CA ARG A 45 -7.13 -16.05 20.33
C ARG A 45 -8.41 -15.90 21.16
N ARG A 46 -9.37 -16.82 20.99
CA ARG A 46 -10.59 -16.94 21.82
C ARG A 46 -10.26 -17.35 23.27
N MET A 47 -9.38 -16.60 23.94
CA MET A 47 -9.06 -16.79 25.35
C MET A 47 -9.51 -15.58 26.17
N ILE A 48 -9.63 -15.78 27.48
CA ILE A 48 -10.19 -14.83 28.42
C ILE A 48 -9.43 -13.49 28.36
N GLY A 49 -10.16 -12.39 28.17
CA GLY A 49 -9.63 -11.06 27.81
C GLY A 49 -8.55 -10.49 28.75
N TRP A 50 -8.51 -10.88 30.02
CA TRP A 50 -7.46 -10.41 30.95
C TRP A 50 -6.08 -11.02 30.64
N ILE A 51 -6.02 -12.23 30.05
CA ILE A 51 -4.76 -12.84 29.62
C ILE A 51 -4.23 -12.10 28.39
N THR A 52 -5.11 -11.58 27.51
CA THR A 52 -4.74 -10.83 26.30
C THR A 52 -3.87 -9.61 26.57
N ARG A 53 -3.89 -9.06 27.80
CA ARG A 53 -3.02 -7.95 28.26
C ARG A 53 -1.53 -8.27 28.16
N TRP A 54 -1.14 -9.53 28.35
CA TRP A 54 0.26 -9.95 28.29
C TRP A 54 0.75 -10.25 26.87
N PHE A 55 -0.16 -10.33 25.89
CA PHE A 55 0.15 -10.71 24.50
C PHE A 55 0.49 -9.54 23.57
N ASP A 56 0.67 -8.33 24.12
CA ASP A 56 1.29 -7.19 23.41
C ASP A 56 2.80 -7.42 23.23
N THR A 57 3.40 -8.28 24.07
CA THR A 57 4.77 -8.74 23.82
C THR A 57 4.84 -9.33 22.42
N ASN A 58 5.73 -8.79 21.60
CA ASN A 58 5.91 -9.10 20.17
C ASN A 58 4.96 -8.41 19.16
N LEU A 59 4.19 -7.40 19.56
CA LEU A 59 3.53 -6.46 18.65
C LEU A 59 4.20 -5.09 18.72
N LEU A 60 4.22 -4.38 17.60
CA LEU A 60 4.83 -3.05 17.47
C LEU A 60 3.72 -2.02 17.24
N ASP A 61 3.72 -0.95 18.06
CA ASP A 61 2.72 0.12 18.05
C ASP A 61 1.28 -0.38 17.87
N ALA A 62 0.78 -1.07 18.90
CA ALA A 62 -0.49 -1.78 18.85
C ALA A 62 -1.66 -0.92 19.35
N VAL A 63 -2.78 -0.94 18.63
CA VAL A 63 -4.01 -0.20 18.98
C VAL A 63 -5.02 -1.12 19.64
N ARG A 64 -5.51 -0.66 20.80
CA ARG A 64 -6.57 -1.31 21.55
C ARG A 64 -7.93 -0.68 21.25
N ARG A 65 -8.93 -1.51 21.00
CA ARG A 65 -10.34 -1.10 20.88
C ARG A 65 -11.20 -2.06 21.70
N PHE A 66 -12.08 -1.50 22.54
CA PHE A 66 -12.95 -2.26 23.45
C PHE A 66 -12.20 -3.34 24.26
N GLY A 67 -11.02 -2.99 24.80
CA GLY A 67 -10.20 -3.89 25.61
C GLY A 67 -9.34 -4.91 24.83
N SER A 68 -9.46 -4.97 23.49
CA SER A 68 -8.72 -5.93 22.65
C SER A 68 -7.76 -5.23 21.67
N VAL A 69 -6.59 -5.80 21.41
CA VAL A 69 -5.65 -5.28 20.41
C VAL A 69 -6.13 -5.67 19.01
N THR A 70 -6.50 -4.68 18.20
CA THR A 70 -7.15 -4.93 16.89
C THR A 70 -6.19 -4.76 15.72
N ARG A 71 -5.31 -3.76 15.79
CA ARG A 71 -4.30 -3.45 14.76
C ARG A 71 -2.94 -3.20 15.38
N ALA A 72 -1.88 -3.44 14.63
CA ALA A 72 -0.52 -3.13 15.00
C ALA A 72 0.28 -2.61 13.79
N ALA A 73 1.31 -1.82 14.04
CA ALA A 73 2.27 -1.47 13.00
C ALA A 73 3.13 -2.65 12.59
N GLY A 74 3.35 -3.59 13.52
CA GLY A 74 4.15 -4.77 13.23
C GLY A 74 4.06 -5.82 14.32
N GLY A 75 4.88 -6.85 14.17
CA GLY A 75 5.03 -7.91 15.15
C GLY A 75 5.44 -9.23 14.52
N ARG A 76 5.46 -10.29 15.34
CA ARG A 76 5.71 -11.66 14.85
C ARG A 76 4.62 -12.09 13.88
N ILE A 77 4.99 -12.74 12.78
CA ILE A 77 4.04 -13.20 11.75
C ILE A 77 2.93 -14.07 12.34
N SER A 78 3.28 -14.97 13.27
CA SER A 78 2.32 -15.82 14.01
C SER A 78 1.25 -15.05 14.82
N ARG A 79 1.50 -13.77 15.12
CA ARG A 79 0.58 -12.89 15.86
C ARG A 79 -0.24 -12.00 14.94
N LEU A 80 0.21 -11.78 13.71
CA LEU A 80 -0.49 -10.97 12.72
C LEU A 80 -1.50 -11.83 11.94
N ASN A 81 -2.66 -11.23 11.66
CA ASN A 81 -3.67 -11.79 10.79
C ASN A 81 -3.51 -11.18 9.39
N LEU A 82 -2.45 -11.62 8.70
CA LEU A 82 -2.17 -11.21 7.33
C LEU A 82 -3.32 -11.54 6.36
N PRO A 83 -3.97 -12.73 6.44
CA PRO A 83 -5.14 -13.01 5.62
C PRO A 83 -6.27 -12.01 5.83
N ALA A 84 -6.64 -11.70 7.09
CA ALA A 84 -7.69 -10.71 7.35
C ALA A 84 -7.30 -9.31 6.86
N THR A 85 -6.04 -8.90 7.03
CA THR A 85 -5.53 -7.62 6.52
C THR A 85 -5.72 -7.53 5.00
N ALA A 86 -5.36 -8.60 4.29
CA ALA A 86 -5.46 -8.65 2.84
C ALA A 86 -6.91 -8.74 2.36
N THR A 87 -7.78 -9.52 3.05
CA THR A 87 -9.22 -9.60 2.73
C THR A 87 -9.92 -8.26 2.90
N ILE A 88 -9.62 -7.50 3.95
CA ILE A 88 -10.19 -6.15 4.16
C ILE A 88 -9.81 -5.25 2.97
N ALA A 89 -8.52 -5.20 2.62
CA ALA A 89 -8.05 -4.38 1.51
C ALA A 89 -8.64 -4.81 0.16
N ASN A 90 -8.76 -6.12 -0.09
CA ASN A 90 -9.39 -6.64 -1.29
C ASN A 90 -10.85 -6.21 -1.41
N ASN A 91 -11.61 -6.31 -0.32
CA ASN A 91 -13.03 -5.93 -0.31
C ASN A 91 -13.22 -4.42 -0.51
N GLU A 92 -12.42 -3.60 0.15
CA GLU A 92 -12.42 -2.14 -0.02
C GLU A 92 -12.08 -1.75 -1.47
N ALA A 93 -11.03 -2.34 -2.04
CA ALA A 93 -10.62 -2.09 -3.42
C ALA A 93 -11.66 -2.54 -4.44
N THR A 94 -12.27 -3.71 -4.21
CA THR A 94 -13.35 -4.23 -5.06
C THR A 94 -14.56 -3.30 -5.05
N ALA A 95 -15.00 -2.85 -3.86
CA ALA A 95 -16.11 -1.91 -3.73
C ALA A 95 -15.81 -0.58 -4.45
N ARG A 96 -14.61 -0.02 -4.23
CA ARG A 96 -14.14 1.20 -4.90
C ARG A 96 -14.15 1.06 -6.41
N TRP A 97 -13.59 -0.05 -6.94
CA TRP A 97 -13.56 -0.29 -8.38
C TRP A 97 -14.95 -0.40 -9.00
N ARG A 98 -15.88 -1.08 -8.32
CA ARG A 98 -17.27 -1.22 -8.82
C ARG A 98 -17.98 0.13 -8.90
N ILE A 99 -17.79 1.00 -7.91
CA ILE A 99 -18.34 2.36 -7.91
C ILE A 99 -17.70 3.20 -9.02
N TRP A 100 -16.37 3.14 -9.16
CA TRP A 100 -15.67 3.78 -10.29
C TRP A 100 -16.23 3.31 -11.64
N ARG A 101 -16.40 2.00 -11.82
CA ARG A 101 -16.94 1.44 -13.06
C ARG A 101 -18.35 1.96 -13.33
N GLN A 102 -19.22 1.90 -12.33
CA GLN A 102 -20.62 2.28 -12.46
C GLN A 102 -20.83 3.76 -12.79
N HIS A 103 -20.04 4.65 -12.20
CA HIS A 103 -20.27 6.09 -12.28
C HIS A 103 -19.33 6.82 -13.25
N ILE A 104 -18.14 6.27 -13.51
CA ILE A 104 -17.10 6.94 -14.29
C ILE A 104 -16.81 6.14 -15.57
N ALA A 105 -16.48 4.85 -15.46
CA ALA A 105 -15.99 4.09 -16.62
C ALA A 105 -17.08 3.82 -17.68
N THR A 106 -18.34 3.69 -17.27
CA THR A 106 -19.50 3.49 -18.16
C THR A 106 -19.96 4.78 -18.84
N THR A 107 -19.68 5.94 -18.25
CA THR A 107 -20.18 7.26 -18.70
C THR A 107 -19.13 8.06 -19.47
N THR A 108 -17.88 7.58 -19.51
CA THR A 108 -16.75 8.29 -20.15
C THR A 108 -15.98 7.37 -21.10
N PRO A 109 -15.40 7.91 -22.19
CA PRO A 109 -14.51 7.14 -23.05
C PRO A 109 -13.26 6.68 -22.29
N ILE A 110 -12.61 5.62 -22.80
CA ILE A 110 -11.32 5.16 -22.27
C ILE A 110 -10.31 6.30 -22.38
N ALA A 111 -9.55 6.54 -21.31
CA ALA A 111 -8.51 7.56 -21.27
C ALA A 111 -7.13 6.92 -21.42
N ARG A 112 -6.19 7.71 -21.96
CA ARG A 112 -4.76 7.39 -21.96
C ARG A 112 -4.22 7.50 -20.54
N THR A 113 -3.26 6.64 -20.21
CA THR A 113 -2.70 6.56 -18.86
C THR A 113 -1.74 7.71 -18.61
N TRP A 114 -1.41 7.98 -17.34
CA TRP A 114 -0.39 8.98 -17.01
C TRP A 114 0.97 8.62 -17.61
N GLU A 115 1.29 7.32 -17.67
CA GLU A 115 2.52 6.81 -18.27
C GLU A 115 2.68 7.21 -19.75
N ASP A 116 1.59 7.21 -20.52
CA ASP A 116 1.60 7.64 -21.93
C ASP A 116 2.05 9.11 -22.06
N PHE A 117 1.61 9.97 -21.15
CA PHE A 117 1.99 11.40 -21.14
C PHE A 117 3.40 11.61 -20.59
N GLN A 118 3.84 10.81 -19.60
CA GLN A 118 5.23 10.81 -19.16
C GLN A 118 6.18 10.35 -20.27
N ALA A 119 5.79 9.36 -21.08
CA ALA A 119 6.58 8.89 -22.20
C ALA A 119 6.73 9.97 -23.28
N GLN A 120 5.65 10.72 -23.58
CA GLN A 120 5.71 11.88 -24.48
C GLN A 120 6.68 12.96 -23.99
N HIS A 121 6.63 13.30 -22.69
CA HIS A 121 7.58 14.24 -22.09
C HIS A 121 9.02 13.72 -22.18
N ARG A 122 9.27 12.45 -21.87
CA ARG A 122 10.61 11.84 -21.95
C ARG A 122 11.17 11.82 -23.38
N ALA A 123 10.33 11.64 -24.39
CA ALA A 123 10.74 11.62 -25.79
C ALA A 123 11.18 12.99 -26.30
N ASP A 124 10.50 14.07 -25.89
CA ASP A 124 10.89 15.44 -26.25
C ASP A 124 10.54 16.43 -25.12
N PRO A 125 11.42 16.58 -24.11
CA PRO A 125 11.17 17.44 -22.96
C PRO A 125 11.06 18.93 -23.31
N LYS A 126 11.62 19.35 -24.45
CA LYS A 126 11.59 20.75 -24.90
C LYS A 126 10.25 21.11 -25.54
N LYS A 127 9.60 20.15 -26.18
CA LYS A 127 8.30 20.33 -26.85
C LYS A 127 7.11 20.14 -25.93
N ILE A 128 7.21 19.21 -24.98
CA ILE A 128 6.16 18.94 -23.99
C ILE A 128 6.79 18.99 -22.61
N SER A 129 6.53 20.05 -21.86
CA SER A 129 6.93 20.13 -20.45
C SER A 129 6.14 19.12 -19.60
N LEU A 130 6.64 18.81 -18.41
CA LEU A 130 5.95 17.90 -17.49
C LEU A 130 4.57 18.45 -17.06
N ASP A 131 4.47 19.77 -16.85
CA ASP A 131 3.21 20.43 -16.52
C ASP A 131 2.22 20.37 -17.67
N GLU A 132 2.68 20.50 -18.91
CA GLU A 132 1.85 20.33 -20.10
C GLU A 132 1.34 18.90 -20.23
N ALA A 133 2.22 17.91 -19.99
CA ALA A 133 1.84 16.51 -19.97
C ALA A 133 0.76 16.24 -18.91
N ARG A 134 0.94 16.77 -17.69
CA ARG A 134 -0.03 16.67 -16.59
C ARG A 134 -1.36 17.29 -16.95
N ARG A 135 -1.34 18.53 -17.47
CA ARG A 135 -2.55 19.24 -17.91
C ARG A 135 -3.32 18.43 -18.94
N ARG A 136 -2.65 17.89 -19.95
CA ARG A 136 -3.31 17.08 -21.00
C ARG A 136 -3.88 15.77 -20.46
N PHE A 137 -3.20 15.15 -19.51
CA PHE A 137 -3.69 13.97 -18.81
C PHE A 137 -4.96 14.28 -18.02
N GLU A 138 -4.93 15.35 -17.23
CA GLU A 138 -6.02 15.77 -16.34
C GLU A 138 -7.25 16.29 -17.08
N GLN A 139 -7.08 16.82 -18.30
CA GLN A 139 -8.17 17.29 -19.16
C GLN A 139 -9.00 16.16 -19.81
N GLN A 140 -8.60 14.90 -19.67
CA GLN A 140 -9.36 13.80 -20.24
C GLN A 140 -10.72 13.63 -19.52
N PRO A 141 -11.84 13.40 -20.24
CA PRO A 141 -13.17 13.33 -19.62
C PRO A 141 -13.27 12.35 -18.44
N ARG A 142 -12.62 11.18 -18.56
CA ARG A 142 -12.57 10.18 -17.49
C ARG A 142 -11.81 10.66 -16.25
N VAL A 143 -10.70 11.37 -16.44
CA VAL A 143 -9.90 11.91 -15.34
C VAL A 143 -10.65 13.05 -14.65
N LEU A 144 -11.28 13.94 -15.42
CA LEU A 144 -12.15 14.99 -14.88
C LEU A 144 -13.29 14.41 -14.06
N ALA A 145 -13.92 13.31 -14.52
CA ALA A 145 -14.97 12.63 -13.76
C ALA A 145 -14.44 12.04 -12.43
N MET A 146 -13.22 11.46 -12.42
CA MET A 146 -12.57 11.00 -11.19
C MET A 146 -12.31 12.16 -10.21
N ILE A 147 -11.78 13.27 -10.70
CA ILE A 147 -11.49 14.47 -9.90
C ILE A 147 -12.80 15.06 -9.34
N ALA A 148 -13.81 15.25 -10.19
CA ALA A 148 -15.09 15.84 -9.80
C ALA A 148 -15.83 14.98 -8.77
N MET A 149 -15.84 13.65 -8.95
CA MET A 149 -16.49 12.74 -8.01
C MET A 149 -15.75 12.71 -6.66
N SER A 150 -14.42 12.76 -6.68
CA SER A 150 -13.59 12.79 -5.46
C SER A 150 -13.70 14.12 -4.70
N ALA A 151 -13.98 15.21 -5.40
CA ALA A 151 -14.20 16.54 -4.81
C ALA A 151 -15.59 16.69 -4.15
N HIS A 152 -16.50 15.74 -4.34
CA HIS A 152 -17.84 15.83 -3.79
C HIS A 152 -17.82 15.67 -2.24
N PRO A 153 -18.50 16.53 -1.46
CA PRO A 153 -18.45 16.48 0.02
C PRO A 153 -18.90 15.16 0.64
N THR A 154 -19.77 14.42 -0.07
CA THR A 154 -20.30 13.12 0.37
C THR A 154 -19.68 11.95 -0.39
N ALA A 155 -18.53 12.15 -1.05
CA ALA A 155 -17.86 11.09 -1.78
C ALA A 155 -17.53 9.91 -0.84
N ALA A 156 -18.15 8.76 -1.11
CA ALA A 156 -17.88 7.54 -0.35
C ALA A 156 -16.44 7.03 -0.56
N HIS A 157 -15.83 7.39 -1.70
CA HIS A 157 -14.47 7.02 -2.07
C HIS A 157 -13.76 8.15 -2.77
N ILE A 158 -12.45 8.21 -2.57
CA ILE A 158 -11.53 9.06 -3.32
C ILE A 158 -10.96 8.23 -4.48
N PHE A 159 -11.02 8.77 -5.68
CA PHE A 159 -10.46 8.19 -6.89
C PHE A 159 -9.20 8.97 -7.27
N ASP A 160 -8.04 8.38 -7.01
CA ASP A 160 -6.76 8.93 -7.47
C ASP A 160 -6.65 8.75 -9.00
N PRO A 161 -6.59 9.83 -9.80
CA PRO A 161 -6.43 9.71 -11.24
C PRO A 161 -5.10 9.08 -11.64
N TYR A 162 -4.07 9.15 -10.80
CA TYR A 162 -2.77 8.56 -11.11
C TYR A 162 -2.74 7.04 -10.94
N GLU A 163 -3.81 6.42 -10.43
CA GLU A 163 -4.06 4.96 -10.48
C GLU A 163 -4.98 4.54 -11.64
N LEU A 164 -5.21 5.41 -12.63
CA LEU A 164 -6.12 5.15 -13.76
C LEU A 164 -5.78 3.86 -14.51
N ASP A 165 -4.49 3.56 -14.67
CA ASP A 165 -4.02 2.32 -15.29
C ASP A 165 -4.53 1.08 -14.54
N ALA A 166 -4.47 1.06 -13.21
CA ALA A 166 -4.97 -0.01 -12.38
C ALA A 166 -6.50 -0.15 -12.46
N TYR A 167 -7.24 0.97 -12.49
CA TYR A 167 -8.68 0.95 -12.71
C TYR A 167 -9.04 0.36 -14.08
N GLN A 168 -8.36 0.81 -15.14
CA GLN A 168 -8.60 0.36 -16.52
C GLN A 168 -8.15 -1.09 -16.77
N ALA A 169 -7.22 -1.63 -15.98
CA ALA A 169 -6.79 -3.02 -16.04
C ALA A 169 -7.82 -4.03 -15.48
N GLY A 170 -8.90 -3.55 -14.85
CA GLY A 170 -10.05 -4.37 -14.43
C GLY A 170 -10.10 -4.70 -12.94
N GLU A 171 -11.27 -5.21 -12.50
CA GLU A 171 -11.59 -5.46 -11.09
C GLU A 171 -10.57 -6.35 -10.39
N ALA A 172 -10.26 -7.50 -11.02
CA ALA A 172 -9.34 -8.48 -10.45
C ALA A 172 -7.93 -7.90 -10.28
N THR A 173 -7.45 -7.13 -11.26
CA THR A 173 -6.14 -6.48 -11.20
C THR A 173 -6.09 -5.43 -10.10
N TYR A 174 -7.11 -4.56 -10.02
CA TYR A 174 -7.20 -3.52 -9.01
C TYR A 174 -7.29 -4.12 -7.60
N ALA A 175 -8.15 -5.12 -7.41
CA ALA A 175 -8.29 -5.81 -6.13
C ALA A 175 -7.01 -6.54 -5.71
N ALA A 176 -6.36 -7.25 -6.63
CA ALA A 176 -5.09 -7.93 -6.38
C ALA A 176 -3.95 -6.96 -6.04
N LEU A 177 -3.90 -5.80 -6.71
CA LEU A 177 -2.92 -4.74 -6.42
C LEU A 177 -3.02 -4.30 -4.95
N HIS A 178 -4.22 -3.91 -4.51
CA HIS A 178 -4.44 -3.47 -3.13
C HIS A 178 -4.31 -4.59 -2.11
N TRP A 179 -4.74 -5.81 -2.45
CA TRP A 179 -4.53 -7.01 -1.62
C TRP A 179 -3.03 -7.24 -1.34
N LYS A 180 -2.17 -7.19 -2.36
CA LYS A 180 -0.71 -7.33 -2.18
C LYS A 180 -0.12 -6.13 -1.47
N THR A 181 -0.44 -4.91 -1.89
CA THR A 181 0.08 -3.69 -1.26
C THR A 181 -0.28 -3.63 0.22
N ALA A 182 -1.46 -4.12 0.64
CA ALA A 182 -1.82 -4.23 2.05
C ALA A 182 -0.84 -5.08 2.88
N LEU A 183 -0.22 -6.09 2.27
CA LEU A 183 0.71 -6.99 2.95
C LEU A 183 2.15 -6.49 2.95
N VAL A 184 2.62 -6.00 1.80
CA VAL A 184 4.05 -5.71 1.58
C VAL A 184 4.36 -4.23 1.38
N GLY A 185 3.37 -3.35 1.44
CA GLY A 185 3.57 -1.92 1.23
C GLY A 185 4.00 -1.60 -0.20
N GLU A 186 4.59 -0.43 -0.38
CA GLU A 186 5.13 0.07 -1.65
C GLU A 186 6.59 -0.31 -1.89
N ALA A 187 7.32 -0.60 -0.81
CA ALA A 187 8.62 -1.23 -0.82
C ALA A 187 8.77 -2.14 0.40
N LEU A 188 9.67 -3.11 0.32
CA LEU A 188 9.95 -4.05 1.41
C LEU A 188 11.46 -4.17 1.62
N ILE A 189 11.90 -3.99 2.86
CA ILE A 189 13.27 -4.28 3.27
C ILE A 189 13.30 -5.67 3.91
N THR A 190 14.04 -6.58 3.28
CA THR A 190 14.20 -7.97 3.72
C THR A 190 15.01 -8.04 5.02
N ALA A 191 14.91 -9.16 5.74
CA ALA A 191 15.70 -9.42 6.94
C ALA A 191 17.21 -9.46 6.67
N GLU A 192 17.57 -9.71 5.40
CA GLU A 192 18.94 -9.69 4.88
C GLU A 192 19.42 -8.27 4.49
N GLY A 193 18.57 -7.25 4.64
CA GLY A 193 18.89 -5.85 4.29
C GLY A 193 18.73 -5.52 2.80
N GLN A 194 18.21 -6.43 1.98
CA GLN A 194 17.88 -6.10 0.59
C GLN A 194 16.60 -5.26 0.52
N LEU A 195 16.66 -4.11 -0.16
CA LEU A 195 15.49 -3.31 -0.55
C LEU A 195 14.84 -3.90 -1.80
N LEU A 196 13.54 -4.22 -1.70
CA LEU A 196 12.68 -4.61 -2.80
C LEU A 196 11.71 -3.46 -3.10
N GLU A 197 11.77 -2.92 -4.31
CA GLU A 197 10.87 -1.87 -4.77
C GLU A 197 10.57 -2.02 -6.28
N PRO A 198 9.51 -1.36 -6.79
CA PRO A 198 9.26 -1.29 -8.22
C PRO A 198 10.43 -0.63 -8.96
N THR A 199 10.84 -1.19 -10.09
CA THR A 199 11.91 -0.63 -10.94
C THR A 199 11.49 0.71 -11.59
N SER A 200 10.19 0.91 -11.79
CA SER A 200 9.62 2.13 -12.35
C SER A 200 8.20 2.34 -11.77
N PRO A 201 7.58 3.51 -11.98
CA PRO A 201 6.21 3.75 -11.52
C PRO A 201 5.15 3.02 -12.37
N SER A 202 5.54 2.27 -13.41
CA SER A 202 4.57 1.53 -14.23
C SER A 202 3.81 0.49 -13.41
N LEU A 203 2.54 0.27 -13.73
CA LEU A 203 1.74 -0.79 -13.09
C LEU A 203 2.38 -2.16 -13.25
N ALA A 204 3.03 -2.43 -14.38
CA ALA A 204 3.70 -3.70 -14.64
C ALA A 204 4.86 -3.95 -13.65
N ASP A 205 5.72 -2.94 -13.43
CA ASP A 205 6.81 -3.05 -12.46
C ASP A 205 6.30 -3.11 -11.03
N ARG A 206 5.25 -2.34 -10.70
CA ARG A 206 4.59 -2.41 -9.40
C ARG A 206 4.04 -3.82 -9.13
N LEU A 207 3.38 -4.45 -10.11
CA LEU A 207 2.87 -5.82 -9.99
C LEU A 207 3.99 -6.86 -9.88
N ARG A 208 5.10 -6.70 -10.63
CA ARG A 208 6.29 -7.56 -10.50
C ARG A 208 6.91 -7.48 -9.11
N TYR A 209 7.11 -6.27 -8.60
CA TYR A 209 7.56 -6.04 -7.22
C TYR A 209 6.64 -6.72 -6.22
N LEU A 210 5.33 -6.46 -6.31
CA LEU A 210 4.35 -7.01 -5.37
C LEU A 210 4.34 -8.54 -5.40
N GLN A 211 4.50 -9.15 -6.57
CA GLN A 211 4.63 -10.61 -6.68
C GLN A 211 5.88 -11.13 -5.96
N ARG A 212 7.04 -10.50 -6.18
CA ARG A 212 8.30 -10.88 -5.54
C ARG A 212 8.26 -10.70 -4.02
N ALA A 213 7.82 -9.53 -3.56
CA ALA A 213 7.73 -9.21 -2.14
C ALA A 213 6.70 -10.09 -1.42
N THR A 214 5.56 -10.38 -2.05
CA THR A 214 4.57 -11.30 -1.47
C THR A 214 5.14 -12.72 -1.39
N SER A 215 5.88 -13.18 -2.40
CA SER A 215 6.55 -14.50 -2.37
C SER A 215 7.58 -14.59 -1.24
N TYR A 216 8.37 -13.52 -1.03
CA TYR A 216 9.28 -13.40 0.11
C TYR A 216 8.54 -13.52 1.44
N LEU A 217 7.46 -12.75 1.62
CA LEU A 217 6.64 -12.77 2.84
C LEU A 217 6.05 -14.16 3.13
N HIS A 218 5.64 -14.90 2.10
CA HIS A 218 5.14 -16.27 2.26
C HIS A 218 6.23 -17.26 2.67
N GLY A 219 7.49 -17.01 2.32
CA GLY A 219 8.63 -17.82 2.74
C GLY A 219 9.09 -17.55 4.18
N MET A 220 8.59 -16.49 4.83
CA MET A 220 9.02 -16.12 6.17
C MET A 220 8.49 -17.10 7.24
N ARG A 221 9.32 -17.36 8.25
CA ARG A 221 8.98 -18.21 9.40
C ARG A 221 7.97 -17.49 10.31
N PRO A 222 7.05 -18.21 10.97
CA PRO A 222 6.10 -17.62 11.92
C PRO A 222 6.74 -16.86 13.10
N SER A 223 8.02 -17.14 13.39
CA SER A 223 8.83 -16.48 14.40
C SER A 223 9.44 -15.15 13.97
N GLN A 224 9.61 -14.92 12.66
CA GLN A 224 10.12 -13.65 12.14
C GLN A 224 9.12 -12.53 12.38
N ARG A 225 9.63 -11.30 12.37
CA ARG A 225 8.88 -10.09 12.64
C ARG A 225 8.87 -9.18 11.41
N LEU A 226 7.84 -8.36 11.31
CA LEU A 226 7.75 -7.29 10.32
C LEU A 226 7.16 -6.03 10.95
N CYS A 227 7.45 -4.87 10.37
CA CYS A 227 6.96 -3.56 10.79
C CYS A 227 6.60 -2.72 9.56
N ALA A 228 5.44 -2.07 9.57
CA ALA A 228 5.03 -1.09 8.59
C ALA A 228 5.44 0.30 9.05
N VAL A 229 6.12 1.03 8.17
CA VAL A 229 6.66 2.36 8.41
C VAL A 229 6.23 3.29 7.28
N ALA A 230 5.64 4.43 7.60
CA ALA A 230 5.37 5.52 6.68
C ALA A 230 6.59 6.43 6.57
N ILE A 231 6.91 6.84 5.36
CA ILE A 231 7.88 7.90 5.07
C ILE A 231 7.18 9.01 4.30
N ASP A 232 7.58 10.25 4.54
CA ASP A 232 7.08 11.46 3.86
C ASP A 232 8.07 11.98 2.81
#